data_AF-A0A7Y4SMJ0-F1
#
_entry.id   AF-A0A7Y4SMJ0-F1
#
_cell.length_a   1.000
_cell.length_b   1.000
_cell.length_c   1.000
_cell.angle_alpha   90.00
_cell.angle_beta   90.00
_cell.angle_gamma   90.00
#
_symmetry.space_group_name_H-M   'P 1'
#
loop_
_entity.id
_entity.type
_entity.pdbx_description
1 polymer ?
#
loop_
_entity_poly.entity_id
_entity_poly.type
_entity_poly.pdbx_seq_one_letter_code
_entity_poly.pdbx_strand_id
1 'polypeptide(L)'
;MRLFDQDDERMDIGRWGALILAAPGCLLAVMSAGALTLAPFDRHPWWPHQRTNLAETAGVRDEAEIINLIRQGHDPNAKYPLQPGVIFDFPISLTPLEVAVAVGDALMAERLLTNGAVLDAAKWGLLRCVAERDDVSSVLERYRPPDAELNCDGVTPPWAQDVER
;
A
#
# COMPACT_ATOMS: atom_id res chain seq x y z
N MET A 1 62.72 7.69 40.93
CA MET A 1 62.34 6.28 40.71
C MET A 1 60.93 6.11 41.30
N ARG A 2 59.90 6.45 40.51
CA ARG A 2 58.49 6.33 40.93
C ARG A 2 58.04 4.92 40.54
N LEU A 3 57.70 4.13 41.55
CA LEU A 3 57.04 2.84 41.41
C LEU A 3 55.73 3.06 40.63
N PHE A 4 55.58 2.29 39.56
CA PHE A 4 54.34 2.14 38.82
C PHE A 4 53.31 1.53 39.76
N ASP A 5 52.33 2.36 40.12
CA ASP A 5 51.07 1.97 40.75
C ASP A 5 50.25 1.26 39.67
N GLN A 6 50.32 -0.07 39.65
CA GLN A 6 49.78 -0.93 38.59
C GLN A 6 48.84 -1.99 39.17
N ASP A 7 48.09 -1.63 40.21
CA ASP A 7 47.21 -2.54 40.97
C ASP A 7 45.70 -2.30 40.78
N ASP A 8 45.26 -1.41 39.87
CA ASP A 8 43.84 -1.01 39.78
C ASP A 8 43.14 -1.31 38.43
N GLU A 9 43.53 -2.38 37.72
CA GLU A 9 42.80 -2.83 36.51
C GLU A 9 42.55 -4.35 36.47
N ARG A 10 42.38 -5.00 37.63
CA ARG A 10 41.66 -6.27 37.68
C ARG A 10 40.15 -5.97 37.58
N MET A 11 39.73 -5.42 36.43
CA MET A 11 38.32 -5.38 36.06
C MET A 11 37.75 -6.78 36.27
N ASP A 12 36.72 -6.92 37.12
CA ASP A 12 35.98 -8.15 37.34
C ASP A 12 35.38 -8.64 36.01
N ILE A 13 36.16 -9.41 35.24
CA ILE A 13 35.80 -9.94 33.92
C ILE A 13 34.46 -10.70 34.00
N GLY A 14 34.16 -11.32 35.15
CA GLY A 14 32.88 -11.98 35.41
C GLY A 14 31.67 -11.04 35.48
N ARG A 15 31.79 -9.88 36.12
CA ARG A 15 30.68 -8.91 36.24
C ARG A 15 30.43 -8.18 34.92
N TRP A 16 31.50 -7.81 34.21
CA TRP A 16 31.40 -7.19 32.88
C TRP A 16 30.89 -8.17 31.82
N GLY A 17 31.30 -9.44 31.87
CA GLY A 17 30.79 -10.48 30.97
C GLY A 17 29.28 -10.68 31.08
N ALA A 18 28.74 -10.71 32.29
CA ALA A 18 27.30 -10.83 32.51
C ALA A 18 26.51 -9.62 31.97
N LEU A 19 27.05 -8.39 32.13
CA LEU A 19 26.43 -7.17 31.60
C LEU A 19 26.42 -7.15 30.07
N ILE A 20 27.53 -7.54 29.44
CA ILE A 20 27.64 -7.59 27.97
C ILE A 20 26.66 -8.62 27.39
N LEU A 21 26.48 -9.76 28.07
CA LEU A 21 25.57 -10.81 27.61
C LEU A 21 24.08 -10.41 27.75
N ALA A 22 23.73 -9.67 28.81
CA ALA A 22 22.35 -9.24 29.07
C ALA A 22 21.94 -7.96 28.32
N ALA A 23 22.90 -7.11 27.96
CA ALA A 23 22.63 -5.79 27.38
C ALA A 23 21.76 -5.83 26.10
N PRO A 24 21.96 -6.75 25.13
CA PRO A 24 21.13 -6.79 23.92
C PRO A 24 19.66 -7.08 24.22
N GLY A 25 19.38 -7.99 25.16
CA GLY A 25 18.02 -8.35 25.55
C GLY A 25 17.29 -7.19 26.25
N CYS A 26 17.99 -6.51 27.17
CA CYS A 26 17.44 -5.33 27.84
C CYS A 26 17.18 -4.18 26.85
N LEU A 27 18.11 -3.94 25.92
CA LEU A 27 17.94 -2.91 24.89
C LEU A 27 16.73 -3.20 24.01
N LEU A 28 16.58 -4.44 23.54
CA LEU A 28 15.45 -4.85 22.70
C LEU A 28 14.13 -4.71 23.48
N ALA A 29 14.09 -5.13 24.74
CA ALA A 29 12.90 -4.97 25.58
C ALA A 29 12.49 -3.50 25.76
N VAL A 30 13.45 -2.60 25.99
CA VAL A 30 13.19 -1.15 26.10
C VAL A 30 12.71 -0.58 24.76
N MET A 31 13.31 -0.97 23.63
CA MET A 31 12.90 -0.52 22.30
C MET A 31 11.49 -1.02 21.96
N SER A 32 11.17 -2.28 22.24
CA SER A 32 9.84 -2.86 22.03
C SER A 32 8.78 -2.21 22.93
N ALA A 33 9.08 -1.98 24.21
CA ALA A 33 8.19 -1.28 25.11
C ALA A 33 7.93 0.16 24.63
N GLY A 34 8.98 0.87 24.23
CA GLY A 34 8.86 2.20 23.63
C GLY A 34 7.98 2.19 22.38
N ALA A 35 8.19 1.26 21.46
CA ALA A 35 7.37 1.11 20.25
C ALA A 35 5.88 0.88 20.56
N LEU A 36 5.57 0.00 21.52
CA LEU A 36 4.19 -0.28 21.94
C LEU A 36 3.54 0.95 22.62
N THR A 37 4.29 1.73 23.39
CA THR A 37 3.75 2.96 23.99
C THR A 37 3.45 4.07 22.98
N LEU A 38 4.13 4.07 21.82
CA LEU A 38 3.93 5.04 20.76
C LEU A 38 2.86 4.64 19.74
N ALA A 39 2.52 3.35 19.65
CA ALA A 39 1.50 2.81 18.75
C ALA A 39 0.14 3.55 18.81
N PRO A 40 -0.46 3.89 19.98
CA PRO A 40 -1.75 4.57 20.00
C PRO A 40 -1.71 6.03 19.51
N PHE A 41 -0.52 6.60 19.30
CA PHE A 41 -0.35 7.97 18.80
C PHE A 41 -0.05 8.03 17.31
N ASP A 42 -0.08 6.89 16.61
CA ASP A 42 0.24 6.79 15.18
C ASP A 42 1.66 7.33 14.85
N ARG A 43 2.56 7.26 15.83
CA ARG A 43 3.94 7.75 15.76
C ARG A 43 4.91 6.59 15.92
N HIS A 44 5.03 5.72 14.93
CA HIS A 44 6.18 4.82 14.88
C HIS A 44 7.43 5.58 14.40
N PRO A 45 8.59 5.40 15.04
CA PRO A 45 9.83 5.97 14.55
C PRO A 45 10.37 5.25 13.30
N TRP A 46 9.95 4.00 13.05
CA TRP A 46 10.53 3.14 12.00
C TRP A 46 9.65 2.86 10.78
N TRP A 47 8.37 3.26 10.77
CA TRP A 47 7.41 2.82 9.73
C TRP A 47 6.60 3.94 9.08
N PRO A 48 7.17 5.11 8.76
CA PRO A 48 6.41 6.32 8.38
C PRO A 48 5.12 6.03 7.62
N HIS A 49 3.97 6.41 8.21
CA HIS A 49 2.66 6.21 7.61
C HIS A 49 2.58 7.15 6.42
N GLN A 50 2.87 6.61 5.24
CA GLN A 50 2.55 7.31 4.01
C GLN A 50 1.03 7.31 3.92
N ARG A 51 0.44 8.51 3.86
CA ARG A 51 -1.00 8.65 3.64
C ARG A 51 -1.29 8.16 2.21
N THR A 52 -1.69 6.91 2.09
CA THR A 52 -2.16 6.36 0.83
C THR A 52 -3.58 6.83 0.58
N ASN A 53 -3.86 7.25 -0.65
CA ASN A 53 -5.23 7.52 -1.06
C ASN A 53 -5.93 6.25 -1.54
N LEU A 54 -7.24 6.32 -1.75
CA LEU A 54 -8.06 5.15 -2.08
C LEU A 54 -7.60 4.42 -3.35
N ALA A 55 -7.07 5.13 -4.35
CA ALA A 55 -6.58 4.51 -5.57
C ALA A 55 -5.21 3.84 -5.37
N GLU A 56 -4.31 4.43 -4.58
CA GLU A 56 -3.03 3.81 -4.20
C GLU A 56 -3.26 2.54 -3.38
N THR A 57 -4.19 2.59 -2.42
CA THR A 57 -4.57 1.44 -1.60
C THR A 57 -5.10 0.28 -2.45
N ALA A 58 -5.83 0.58 -3.54
CA ALA A 58 -6.29 -0.42 -4.50
C ALA A 58 -5.14 -1.06 -5.27
N GLY A 59 -4.09 -0.30 -5.58
CA GLY A 59 -2.89 -0.83 -6.23
C GLY A 59 -2.05 -1.75 -5.34
N VAL A 60 -1.91 -1.41 -4.06
CA VAL A 60 -1.15 -2.23 -3.09
C VAL A 60 -1.98 -3.36 -2.48
N ARG A 61 -3.25 -3.50 -2.89
CA ARG A 61 -4.14 -4.61 -2.55
C ARG A 61 -4.52 -4.69 -1.06
N ASP A 62 -4.59 -3.54 -0.38
CA ASP A 62 -5.02 -3.49 1.02
C ASP A 62 -6.55 -3.35 1.13
N GLU A 63 -7.24 -4.48 1.16
CA GLU A 63 -8.70 -4.54 1.26
C GLU A 63 -9.24 -3.87 2.53
N ALA A 64 -8.54 -4.03 3.65
CA ALA A 64 -9.00 -3.52 4.94
C ALA A 64 -8.99 -1.99 4.93
N GLU A 65 -7.93 -1.40 4.38
CA GLU A 65 -7.79 0.05 4.31
C GLU A 65 -8.74 0.69 3.29
N ILE A 66 -9.08 0.01 2.17
CA ILE A 66 -10.12 0.51 1.26
C ILE A 66 -11.47 0.63 1.95
N ILE A 67 -11.87 -0.40 2.69
CA ILE A 67 -13.14 -0.39 3.43
C ILE A 67 -13.11 0.72 4.49
N ASN A 68 -11.97 0.92 5.16
CA ASN A 68 -11.77 1.99 6.12
C ASN A 68 -11.91 3.38 5.47
N LEU A 69 -11.22 3.63 4.36
CA LEU A 69 -11.27 4.90 3.62
C LEU A 69 -12.68 5.20 3.10
N ILE A 70 -13.38 4.21 2.55
CA ILE A 70 -14.78 4.37 2.10
C ILE A 70 -15.69 4.71 3.29
N ARG A 71 -15.51 4.06 4.45
CA ARG A 71 -16.25 4.39 5.69
C ARG A 71 -15.96 5.78 6.21
N GLN A 72 -14.76 6.31 5.98
CA GLN A 72 -14.39 7.69 6.28
C GLN A 72 -14.98 8.71 5.29
N GLY A 73 -15.70 8.25 4.26
CA GLY A 73 -16.39 9.10 3.29
C GLY A 73 -15.60 9.38 2.02
N HIS A 74 -14.50 8.67 1.77
CA HIS A 74 -13.81 8.76 0.48
C HIS A 74 -14.69 8.17 -0.64
N ASP A 75 -14.80 8.90 -1.76
CA ASP A 75 -15.61 8.48 -2.91
C ASP A 75 -14.86 7.45 -3.76
N PRO A 76 -15.37 6.21 -3.94
CA PRO A 76 -14.77 5.20 -4.80
C PRO A 76 -14.82 5.54 -6.30
N ASN A 77 -15.55 6.58 -6.70
CA ASN A 77 -15.66 7.05 -8.08
C ASN A 77 -14.75 8.24 -8.40
N ALA A 78 -14.18 8.89 -7.37
CA ALA A 78 -13.27 10.00 -7.56
C ALA A 78 -11.92 9.51 -8.13
N LYS A 79 -11.30 10.36 -8.95
CA LYS A 79 -9.91 10.15 -9.39
C LYS A 79 -8.97 10.65 -8.31
N TYR A 80 -7.96 9.86 -8.00
CA TYR A 80 -6.92 10.23 -7.05
C TYR A 80 -5.56 10.29 -7.74
N PRO A 81 -4.70 11.27 -7.40
CA PRO A 81 -3.34 11.30 -7.91
C PRO A 81 -2.56 10.11 -7.35
N LEU A 82 -1.85 9.40 -8.21
CA LEU A 82 -0.96 8.31 -7.81
C LEU A 82 0.47 8.83 -7.70
N GLN A 83 1.13 8.52 -6.59
CA GLN A 83 2.53 8.83 -6.42
C GLN A 83 3.39 7.96 -7.38
N PRO A 84 4.35 8.57 -8.11
CA PRO A 84 5.29 7.83 -8.93
C PRO A 84 6.07 6.80 -8.12
N GLY A 85 6.26 5.61 -8.68
CA GLY A 85 7.02 4.50 -8.10
C GLY A 85 6.24 3.58 -7.16
N VAL A 86 4.94 3.83 -6.94
CA VAL A 86 4.07 2.89 -6.20
C VAL A 86 3.49 1.83 -7.13
N ILE A 87 2.91 2.27 -8.24
CA ILE A 87 2.28 1.41 -9.27
C ILE A 87 2.79 1.77 -10.65
N PHE A 88 2.84 3.08 -10.94
CA PHE A 88 3.31 3.65 -12.21
C PHE A 88 4.52 4.55 -11.94
N ASP A 89 5.44 4.63 -12.90
CA ASP A 89 6.67 5.44 -12.76
C ASP A 89 6.45 6.93 -13.05
N PHE A 90 5.24 7.32 -13.44
CA PHE A 90 4.86 8.69 -13.81
C PHE A 90 3.61 9.15 -13.05
N PRO A 91 3.43 10.46 -12.84
CA PRO A 91 2.27 10.99 -12.13
C PRO A 91 1.02 10.85 -13.00
N ILE A 92 0.03 10.09 -12.52
CA ILE A 92 -1.27 9.92 -13.18
C ILE A 92 -2.40 10.01 -12.14
N SER A 93 -3.60 10.37 -12.58
CA SER A 93 -4.80 10.32 -11.73
C SER A 93 -5.80 9.30 -12.25
N LEU A 94 -6.11 8.30 -11.43
CA LEU A 94 -7.01 7.21 -11.75
C LEU A 94 -8.05 7.01 -10.63
N THR A 95 -9.20 6.46 -10.99
CA THR A 95 -10.14 5.93 -10.00
C THR A 95 -9.59 4.64 -9.39
N PRO A 96 -9.99 4.28 -8.16
CA PRO A 96 -9.60 3.01 -7.55
C PRO A 96 -9.93 1.79 -8.43
N LEU A 97 -11.06 1.82 -9.15
CA LEU A 97 -11.46 0.72 -10.03
C LEU A 97 -10.55 0.62 -11.27
N GLU A 98 -10.19 1.75 -11.89
CA GLU A 98 -9.20 1.78 -12.98
C GLU A 98 -7.85 1.21 -12.52
N VAL A 99 -7.41 1.54 -11.30
CA VAL A 99 -6.17 0.98 -10.73
C VAL A 99 -6.28 -0.53 -10.53
N ALA A 100 -7.35 -1.01 -9.91
CA ALA A 100 -7.56 -2.45 -9.67
C ALA A 100 -7.52 -3.24 -10.99
N VAL A 101 -8.12 -2.71 -12.06
CA VAL A 101 -8.07 -3.32 -13.40
C VAL A 101 -6.66 -3.26 -13.98
N ALA A 102 -5.96 -2.12 -13.86
CA ALA A 102 -4.61 -1.94 -14.38
C ALA A 102 -3.60 -2.88 -13.73
N VAL A 103 -3.73 -3.17 -12.43
CA VAL A 103 -2.86 -4.12 -11.71
C VAL A 103 -3.33 -5.57 -11.78
N GLY A 104 -4.44 -5.82 -12.49
CA GLY A 104 -4.99 -7.16 -12.69
C GLY A 104 -5.57 -7.81 -11.43
N ASP A 105 -6.13 -7.03 -10.49
CA ASP A 105 -6.69 -7.55 -9.24
C ASP A 105 -8.21 -7.67 -9.29
N ALA A 106 -8.68 -8.88 -9.61
CA ALA A 106 -10.10 -9.19 -9.74
C ALA A 106 -10.86 -9.07 -8.41
N LEU A 107 -10.24 -9.50 -7.30
CA LEU A 107 -10.85 -9.41 -5.98
C LEU A 107 -11.03 -7.95 -5.60
N MET A 108 -10.02 -7.11 -5.82
CA MET A 108 -10.11 -5.69 -5.53
C MET A 108 -11.16 -4.98 -6.39
N ALA A 109 -11.24 -5.29 -7.69
CA ALA A 109 -12.28 -4.76 -8.56
C ALA A 109 -13.69 -5.13 -8.05
N GLU A 110 -13.91 -6.38 -7.63
CA GLU A 110 -15.18 -6.82 -7.04
C GLU A 110 -15.48 -6.10 -5.72
N ARG A 111 -14.48 -5.91 -4.85
CA ARG A 111 -14.64 -5.15 -3.60
C ARG A 111 -15.05 -3.71 -3.86
N LEU A 112 -14.44 -3.03 -4.81
CA LEU A 112 -14.79 -1.65 -5.14
C LEU A 112 -16.21 -1.56 -5.71
N LEU A 113 -16.59 -2.45 -6.63
CA LEU A 113 -17.95 -2.50 -7.22
C LEU A 113 -19.02 -2.79 -6.16
N THR A 114 -18.75 -3.73 -5.24
CA THR A 114 -19.66 -4.03 -4.12
C THR A 114 -19.76 -2.90 -3.08
N ASN A 115 -18.79 -1.98 -3.04
CA ASN A 115 -18.74 -0.86 -2.10
C ASN A 115 -19.01 0.51 -2.78
N GLY A 116 -19.72 0.52 -3.91
CA GLY A 116 -20.27 1.74 -4.48
C GLY A 116 -19.46 2.36 -5.63
N ALA A 117 -18.42 1.69 -6.13
CA ALA A 117 -17.86 2.06 -7.42
C ALA A 117 -18.90 1.82 -8.52
N VAL A 118 -19.14 2.85 -9.34
CA VAL A 118 -20.11 2.85 -10.42
C VAL A 118 -19.40 2.63 -11.74
N LEU A 119 -19.95 1.70 -12.50
CA LEU A 119 -19.50 1.32 -13.82
C LEU A 119 -20.58 1.69 -14.84
N ASP A 120 -20.40 2.81 -15.53
CA ASP A 120 -21.25 3.19 -16.67
C ASP A 120 -20.86 2.40 -17.93
N ALA A 121 -21.69 2.46 -18.98
CA ALA A 121 -21.47 1.69 -20.21
C ALA A 121 -20.12 1.98 -20.88
N ALA A 122 -19.70 3.24 -20.91
CA ALA A 122 -18.44 3.65 -21.53
C ALA A 122 -17.23 3.17 -20.73
N LYS A 123 -17.27 3.34 -19.40
CA LYS A 123 -16.23 2.87 -18.48
C LYS A 123 -16.16 1.35 -18.47
N TRP A 124 -17.30 0.65 -18.53
CA TRP A 124 -17.34 -0.80 -18.66
C TRP A 124 -16.59 -1.25 -19.92
N GLY A 125 -16.93 -0.68 -21.08
CA GLY A 125 -16.30 -1.04 -22.35
C GLY A 125 -14.78 -0.79 -22.34
N LEU A 126 -14.36 0.39 -21.86
CA LEU A 126 -12.95 0.73 -21.68
C LEU A 126 -12.24 -0.30 -20.79
N LEU A 127 -12.73 -0.52 -19.56
CA LEU A 127 -12.10 -1.42 -18.59
C LEU A 127 -12.11 -2.87 -19.08
N ARG A 128 -13.15 -3.29 -19.79
CA ARG A 128 -13.26 -4.65 -20.33
C ARG A 128 -12.25 -4.91 -21.45
N CYS A 129 -11.94 -3.92 -22.27
CA CYS A 129 -10.96 -4.03 -23.35
C CYS A 129 -9.51 -3.99 -22.86
N VAL A 130 -9.24 -3.29 -21.75
CA VAL A 130 -7.87 -3.16 -21.19
C VAL A 130 -7.57 -4.20 -20.09
N ALA A 131 -8.56 -4.97 -19.64
CA ALA A 131 -8.35 -6.02 -18.66
C ALA A 131 -7.52 -7.16 -19.27
N GLU A 132 -6.26 -7.29 -18.85
CA GLU A 132 -5.35 -8.33 -19.36
C GLU A 132 -5.68 -9.73 -18.84
N ARG A 133 -6.35 -9.82 -17.68
CA ARG A 133 -6.65 -11.09 -17.02
C ARG A 133 -8.13 -11.47 -17.15
N ASP A 134 -8.34 -12.77 -17.32
CA ASP A 134 -9.67 -13.36 -17.48
C ASP A 134 -10.53 -13.25 -16.21
N ASP A 135 -9.92 -13.27 -15.03
CA ASP A 135 -10.63 -13.13 -13.75
C ASP A 135 -11.19 -11.71 -13.56
N VAL A 136 -10.42 -10.68 -13.88
CA VAL A 136 -10.88 -9.28 -13.90
C VAL A 136 -12.00 -9.11 -14.92
N SER A 137 -11.82 -9.64 -16.12
CA SER A 137 -12.85 -9.64 -17.18
C SER A 137 -14.16 -10.27 -16.71
N SER A 138 -14.08 -11.38 -15.97
CA SER A 138 -15.24 -12.09 -15.41
C SER A 138 -15.95 -11.29 -14.33
N VAL A 139 -15.20 -10.54 -13.51
CA VAL A 139 -15.79 -9.59 -12.56
C VAL A 139 -16.53 -8.49 -13.30
N LEU A 140 -15.91 -7.84 -14.28
CA LEU A 140 -16.52 -6.74 -15.03
C LEU A 140 -17.80 -7.17 -15.77
N GLU A 141 -17.85 -8.39 -16.33
CA GLU A 141 -19.05 -8.92 -16.99
C GLU A 141 -20.23 -9.08 -16.01
N ARG A 142 -19.97 -9.49 -14.76
CA ARG A 142 -21.03 -9.61 -13.73
C ARG A 142 -21.71 -8.28 -13.40
N TYR A 143 -21.00 -7.16 -13.61
CA TYR A 143 -21.49 -5.80 -13.35
C TYR A 143 -21.76 -5.03 -14.65
N ARG A 144 -21.97 -5.72 -15.78
CA ARG A 144 -22.22 -5.09 -17.07
C ARG A 144 -23.52 -4.27 -17.07
N PRO A 145 -23.47 -2.97 -17.44
CA PRO A 145 -24.67 -2.18 -17.69
C PRO A 145 -25.47 -2.71 -18.88
N PRO A 146 -26.81 -2.64 -18.86
CA PRO A 146 -27.66 -3.23 -19.90
C PRO A 146 -27.48 -2.60 -21.29
N ASP A 147 -27.02 -1.36 -21.35
CA ASP A 147 -26.74 -0.56 -22.54
C ASP A 147 -25.28 -0.65 -22.99
N ALA A 148 -24.43 -1.42 -22.31
CA ALA A 148 -23.02 -1.52 -22.63
C ALA A 148 -22.76 -2.47 -23.80
N GLU A 149 -22.12 -1.96 -24.85
CA GLU A 149 -21.62 -2.72 -25.99
C GLU A 149 -20.09 -2.87 -25.90
N LEU A 150 -19.57 -4.04 -26.28
CA LEU A 150 -18.13 -4.27 -26.29
C LEU A 150 -17.55 -3.89 -27.66
N ASN A 151 -16.80 -2.80 -27.70
CA ASN A 151 -16.01 -2.39 -28.86
C ASN A 151 -14.60 -2.00 -28.39
N CYS A 152 -13.60 -2.77 -28.82
CA CYS A 152 -12.20 -2.54 -28.45
C CYS A 152 -11.37 -1.87 -29.54
N ASP A 153 -11.99 -1.50 -30.67
CA ASP A 153 -11.29 -0.85 -31.76
C ASP A 153 -10.80 0.53 -31.34
N GLY A 154 -9.47 0.71 -31.28
CA GLY A 154 -8.83 1.98 -30.94
C GLY A 154 -8.87 2.36 -29.45
N VAL A 155 -9.18 1.41 -28.56
CA VAL A 155 -9.17 1.68 -27.11
C VAL A 155 -7.73 1.73 -26.59
N THR A 156 -7.31 2.90 -26.12
CA THR A 156 -6.01 3.10 -25.45
C THR A 156 -6.22 3.19 -23.94
N PRO A 157 -5.53 2.38 -23.11
CA PRO A 157 -5.61 2.50 -21.67
C PRO A 157 -5.22 3.90 -21.21
N PRO A 158 -5.90 4.48 -20.20
CA PRO A 158 -5.54 5.81 -19.70
C PRO A 158 -4.12 5.85 -19.13
N TRP A 159 -3.59 4.72 -18.66
CA TRP A 159 -2.19 4.59 -18.20
C TRP A 159 -1.18 4.27 -19.30
N ALA A 160 -1.59 4.11 -20.56
CA ALA A 160 -0.65 3.86 -21.67
C ALA A 160 -0.20 5.16 -22.36
N GLN A 161 -0.88 6.29 -22.14
CA GLN A 161 -0.71 7.51 -22.93
C GLN A 161 0.58 8.29 -22.64
N ASP A 162 1.24 8.04 -21.50
CA ASP A 162 2.41 8.82 -21.05
C ASP A 162 3.76 8.11 -21.26
N VAL A 163 3.78 6.91 -21.84
CA VAL A 163 5.04 6.18 -22.11
C VAL A 163 5.79 6.74 -23.33
N GLU A 164 5.11 7.49 -24.21
CA GLU A 164 5.67 7.96 -25.49
C GLU A 164 6.11 9.44 -25.51
N ARG A 165 6.04 10.16 -24.38
CA ARG A 165 6.41 11.58 -24.28
C ARG A 165 7.72 11.79 -23.53
#